data_AF-A0A1B9MEJ5-F1
#
_entry.id   AF-A0A1B9MEJ5-F1
#
_cell.length_a   1.000
_cell.length_b   1.000
_cell.length_c   1.000
_cell.angle_alpha   90.00
_cell.angle_beta   90.00
_cell.angle_gamma   90.00
#
_symmetry.space_group_name_H-M   'P 1'
#
loop_
_entity.id
_entity.type
_entity.pdbx_description
1 polymer ?
#
loop_
_entity_poly.entity_id
_entity_poly.type
_entity_poly.pdbx_seq_one_letter_code
_entity_poly.pdbx_strand_id
1 'polypeptide(L)'
;MAATENLTAQIFKPQLNYPETSTLINRTDSSNGSSISALDGEVDSKWYRIVNPILWHWRGLPKLEAEAVLSKIAASTRCHTNDKWLDTVIGYQSGNWIYEFLNQAAMWQTKAESVDKTNLTDADKDKLLNEYLIASEYASIASYPHFKNDELAMYAQACAYQAYSKALNFSPFLVKELEFKVDNHNVKTILHLPKTEGACPVVLICNALGNLQIDYYRYFNEFLAPQGFAMLTVDLPSVGYSRNFALTQNSSKIHQAILEQLSNIPWIDDHRVIVAGFRFGSHIAIRLAYLMPNKIRGLFNFTPFVHQIFADKELQKDLPNSYKDMLASRLGLPSISNQQLAAELNYFSLKNQGLLTHACQVPVMNIIFENDKLSNLSEAKLIHSTKQNKIVTVPKTPLQKSLHQALTQSVKWMRSVL
;
A
#
# COMPACT_ATOMS: atom_id res chain seq x y z
N MET A 1 -3.90 -8.79 -38.51
CA MET A 1 -3.72 -8.43 -37.09
C MET A 1 -3.53 -9.73 -36.32
N ALA A 2 -2.29 -10.13 -36.07
CA ALA A 2 -2.03 -11.31 -35.24
C ALA A 2 -2.37 -10.94 -33.80
N ALA A 3 -3.27 -11.71 -33.18
CA ALA A 3 -3.55 -11.59 -31.76
C ALA A 3 -2.23 -11.81 -31.01
N THR A 4 -1.80 -10.81 -30.25
CA THR A 4 -0.64 -10.92 -29.38
C THR A 4 -1.00 -11.93 -28.30
N GLU A 5 -0.58 -13.18 -28.48
CA GLU A 5 -0.77 -14.22 -27.48
C GLU A 5 -0.11 -13.77 -26.19
N ASN A 6 -0.92 -13.73 -25.14
CA ASN A 6 -0.51 -13.34 -23.81
C ASN A 6 0.53 -14.34 -23.27
N LEU A 7 1.76 -13.89 -23.06
CA LEU A 7 2.87 -14.70 -22.53
C LEU A 7 2.52 -15.32 -21.16
N THR A 8 1.64 -14.71 -20.36
CA THR A 8 1.17 -15.33 -19.10
C THR A 8 0.26 -16.52 -19.33
N ALA A 9 -0.50 -16.57 -20.43
CA ALA A 9 -1.30 -17.74 -20.82
C ALA A 9 -0.44 -18.89 -21.40
N GLN A 10 0.79 -18.59 -21.84
CA GLN A 10 1.77 -19.60 -22.24
C GLN A 10 2.55 -20.16 -21.02
N ILE A 11 2.91 -19.31 -20.05
CA ILE A 11 3.59 -19.72 -18.81
C ILE A 11 2.64 -20.47 -17.87
N PHE A 12 1.41 -19.98 -17.72
CA PHE A 12 0.32 -20.68 -17.03
C PHE A 12 -0.63 -21.23 -18.09
N LYS A 13 -0.51 -22.53 -18.40
CA LYS A 13 -1.63 -23.22 -19.06
C LYS A 13 -2.89 -22.98 -18.22
N PRO A 14 -4.08 -22.78 -18.82
CA PRO A 14 -5.33 -22.64 -18.07
C PRO A 14 -5.48 -23.83 -17.14
N GLN A 15 -5.26 -23.62 -15.85
CA GLN A 15 -5.40 -24.64 -14.83
C GLN A 15 -6.51 -24.17 -13.91
N LEU A 16 -7.58 -24.97 -13.86
CA LEU A 16 -8.71 -24.76 -12.97
C LEU A 16 -8.36 -25.06 -11.49
N ASN A 17 -7.12 -25.43 -11.20
CA ASN A 17 -6.70 -25.94 -9.90
C ASN A 17 -6.19 -24.86 -8.94
N TYR A 18 -6.06 -23.59 -9.39
CA TYR A 18 -5.68 -22.52 -8.49
C TYR A 18 -6.89 -22.12 -7.62
N PRO A 19 -6.77 -22.18 -6.27
CA PRO A 19 -7.81 -21.70 -5.38
C PRO A 19 -8.05 -20.20 -5.63
N GLU A 20 -9.31 -19.81 -5.75
CA GLU A 20 -9.66 -18.41 -5.96
C GLU A 20 -9.44 -17.61 -4.67
N THR A 21 -8.96 -16.37 -4.80
CA THR A 21 -8.48 -15.54 -3.70
C THR A 21 -9.44 -15.43 -2.51
N SER A 22 -10.75 -15.28 -2.75
CA SER A 22 -11.74 -15.13 -1.67
C SER A 22 -11.92 -16.39 -0.80
N THR A 23 -11.39 -17.54 -1.24
CA THR A 23 -11.41 -18.82 -0.50
C THR A 23 -10.19 -19.05 0.38
N LEU A 24 -9.13 -18.25 0.23
CA LEU A 24 -7.83 -18.53 0.82
C LEU A 24 -7.76 -18.32 2.33
N ILE A 25 -8.72 -17.58 2.89
CA ILE A 25 -8.92 -17.44 4.32
C ILE A 25 -10.24 -18.12 4.68
N ASN A 26 -10.15 -19.23 5.41
CA ASN A 26 -11.32 -20.00 5.83
C ASN A 26 -12.00 -19.34 7.04
N ARG A 27 -12.96 -18.44 6.76
CA ARG A 27 -13.83 -17.84 7.78
C ARG A 27 -14.92 -18.84 8.20
N THR A 28 -14.98 -19.20 9.48
CA THR A 28 -16.05 -20.09 10.00
C THR A 28 -17.40 -19.39 10.12
N ASP A 29 -17.42 -18.06 10.08
CA ASP A 29 -18.58 -17.20 10.12
C ASP A 29 -18.42 -16.00 9.17
N SER A 30 -19.40 -15.78 8.30
CA SER A 30 -19.41 -14.65 7.37
C SER A 30 -20.35 -13.54 7.86
N SER A 31 -19.97 -12.29 7.58
CA SER A 31 -20.78 -11.10 7.84
C SER A 31 -20.87 -10.28 6.57
N ASN A 32 -22.03 -9.69 6.28
CA ASN A 32 -22.16 -8.70 5.23
C ASN A 32 -21.66 -7.35 5.78
N GLY A 33 -20.36 -7.08 5.64
CA GLY A 33 -19.77 -5.79 5.98
C GLY A 33 -20.17 -4.70 4.98
N SER A 34 -19.99 -3.43 5.35
CA SER A 34 -20.27 -2.27 4.51
C SER A 34 -19.02 -1.44 4.28
N SER A 35 -18.98 -0.58 3.25
CA SER A 35 -17.84 0.34 3.07
C SER A 35 -17.71 1.34 4.23
N ILE A 36 -16.46 1.69 4.51
CA ILE A 36 -16.03 2.38 5.72
C ILE A 36 -15.41 3.76 5.41
N SER A 37 -14.95 4.01 4.17
CA SER A 37 -14.29 5.25 3.78
C SER A 37 -14.37 5.49 2.26
N ALA A 38 -14.29 6.76 1.84
CA ALA A 38 -14.12 7.13 0.42
C ALA A 38 -12.82 6.57 -0.20
N LEU A 39 -11.81 6.24 0.63
CA LEU A 39 -10.60 5.55 0.20
C LEU A 39 -10.73 4.01 0.18
N ASP A 40 -11.79 3.47 0.76
CA ASP A 40 -12.02 2.04 0.89
C ASP A 40 -13.21 1.56 0.01
N GLY A 41 -13.51 2.27 -1.09
CA GLY A 41 -14.47 1.83 -2.12
C GLY A 41 -15.96 2.05 -1.80
N GLU A 42 -16.86 1.59 -2.68
CA GLU A 42 -18.32 1.79 -2.55
C GLU A 42 -19.02 0.79 -1.59
N VAL A 43 -20.11 1.25 -0.95
CA VAL A 43 -20.84 0.59 0.15
C VAL A 43 -21.61 -0.67 -0.25
N ASP A 44 -22.00 -0.79 -1.53
CA ASP A 44 -22.79 -1.90 -2.07
C ASP A 44 -22.05 -2.61 -3.22
N SER A 45 -20.72 -2.65 -3.11
CA SER A 45 -19.89 -3.26 -4.13
C SER A 45 -20.23 -4.75 -4.18
N LYS A 46 -20.79 -5.22 -5.30
CA LYS A 46 -20.87 -6.64 -5.68
C LYS A 46 -19.48 -7.24 -5.91
N TRP A 47 -18.49 -6.82 -5.12
CA TRP A 47 -17.07 -7.14 -5.23
C TRP A 47 -16.62 -7.65 -3.87
N TYR A 48 -15.81 -8.71 -3.88
CA TYR A 48 -15.08 -9.18 -2.71
C TYR A 48 -14.01 -8.15 -2.34
N ARG A 49 -13.18 -7.76 -3.32
CA ARG A 49 -12.13 -6.74 -3.17
C ARG A 49 -12.70 -5.34 -2.97
N ILE A 50 -11.99 -4.54 -2.18
CA ILE A 50 -12.24 -3.11 -2.06
C ILE A 50 -11.72 -2.41 -3.33
N VAL A 51 -12.63 -2.03 -4.21
CA VAL A 51 -12.33 -1.38 -5.49
C VAL A 51 -12.29 0.14 -5.31
N ASN A 52 -11.14 0.76 -5.62
CA ASN A 52 -10.97 2.21 -5.54
C ASN A 52 -10.24 2.79 -6.77
N PRO A 53 -10.94 2.98 -7.91
CA PRO A 53 -10.37 3.52 -9.14
C PRO A 53 -9.86 4.95 -8.99
N ILE A 54 -10.41 5.72 -8.03
CA ILE A 54 -9.95 7.09 -7.75
C ILE A 54 -8.52 7.06 -7.19
N LEU A 55 -8.25 6.18 -6.22
CA LEU A 55 -6.91 6.01 -5.66
C LEU A 55 -5.95 5.44 -6.71
N TRP A 56 -6.41 4.51 -7.54
CA TRP A 56 -5.60 3.95 -8.63
C TRP A 56 -5.22 5.00 -9.67
N HIS A 57 -6.17 5.86 -10.04
CA HIS A 57 -5.88 7.00 -10.90
C HIS A 57 -4.91 7.99 -10.24
N TRP A 58 -5.07 8.24 -8.95
CA TRP A 58 -4.13 9.05 -8.18
C TRP A 58 -2.72 8.45 -8.15
N ARG A 59 -2.56 7.13 -8.22
CA ARG A 59 -1.24 6.46 -8.34
C ARG A 59 -0.65 6.50 -9.76
N GLY A 60 -1.45 6.86 -10.76
CA GLY A 60 -0.98 7.06 -12.15
C GLY A 60 -1.76 6.26 -13.20
N LEU A 61 -2.76 5.45 -12.82
CA LEU A 61 -3.48 4.65 -13.80
C LEU A 61 -4.44 5.46 -14.67
N PRO A 62 -4.52 5.14 -15.99
CA PRO A 62 -5.55 5.69 -16.85
C PRO A 62 -6.95 5.24 -16.42
N LYS A 63 -7.85 6.20 -16.14
CA LYS A 63 -9.18 5.91 -15.59
C LYS A 63 -10.01 5.00 -16.51
N LEU A 64 -10.08 5.32 -17.80
CA LEU A 64 -10.90 4.56 -18.75
C LEU A 64 -10.44 3.11 -18.90
N GLU A 65 -9.13 2.87 -18.84
CA GLU A 65 -8.59 1.52 -18.96
C GLU A 65 -8.84 0.69 -17.71
N ALA A 66 -8.70 1.29 -16.51
CA ALA A 66 -9.07 0.62 -15.27
C ALA A 66 -10.56 0.22 -15.27
N GLU A 67 -11.45 1.10 -15.69
CA GLU A 67 -12.88 0.79 -15.84
C GLU A 67 -13.15 -0.30 -16.89
N ALA A 68 -12.39 -0.31 -18.00
CA ALA A 68 -12.51 -1.35 -19.01
C ALA A 68 -12.11 -2.74 -18.47
N VAL A 69 -11.04 -2.82 -17.65
CA VAL A 69 -10.64 -4.06 -16.96
C VAL A 69 -11.73 -4.52 -15.98
N LEU A 70 -12.24 -3.61 -15.14
CA LEU A 70 -13.33 -3.90 -14.20
C LEU A 70 -14.60 -4.37 -14.94
N SER A 71 -14.91 -3.78 -16.08
CA SER A 71 -16.07 -4.15 -16.90
C SER A 71 -15.95 -5.57 -17.44
N LYS A 72 -14.76 -6.01 -17.86
CA LYS A 72 -14.53 -7.40 -18.29
C LYS A 72 -14.75 -8.41 -17.17
N ILE A 73 -14.26 -8.08 -15.97
CA ILE A 73 -14.46 -8.90 -14.77
C ILE A 73 -15.96 -8.98 -14.46
N ALA A 74 -16.64 -7.84 -14.36
CA ALA A 74 -18.05 -7.75 -14.01
C ALA A 74 -19.00 -8.41 -15.03
N ALA A 75 -18.66 -8.39 -16.31
CA ALA A 75 -19.47 -8.99 -17.38
C ALA A 75 -19.21 -10.49 -17.59
N SER A 76 -18.30 -11.10 -16.81
CA SER A 76 -17.97 -12.52 -16.95
C SER A 76 -19.16 -13.42 -16.64
N THR A 77 -19.39 -14.39 -17.53
CA THR A 77 -20.40 -15.46 -17.35
C THR A 77 -19.78 -16.76 -16.84
N ARG A 78 -18.49 -16.73 -16.47
CA ARG A 78 -17.78 -17.89 -15.92
C ARG A 78 -18.26 -18.19 -14.49
N CYS A 79 -17.91 -19.37 -13.98
CA CYS A 79 -18.27 -19.78 -12.63
C CYS A 79 -17.50 -18.95 -11.59
N HIS A 80 -18.21 -18.49 -10.57
CA HIS A 80 -17.68 -17.73 -9.45
C HIS A 80 -17.64 -18.60 -8.21
N THR A 81 -16.67 -18.36 -7.31
CA THR A 81 -16.70 -18.94 -5.96
C THR A 81 -17.96 -18.51 -5.21
N ASN A 82 -18.35 -17.25 -5.40
CA ASN A 82 -19.55 -16.67 -4.82
C ASN A 82 -20.26 -15.81 -5.86
N ASP A 83 -21.45 -16.23 -6.29
CA ASP A 83 -22.23 -15.55 -7.32
C ASP A 83 -22.65 -14.10 -6.96
N LYS A 84 -22.47 -13.69 -5.69
CA LYS A 84 -22.69 -12.29 -5.26
C LYS A 84 -21.48 -11.38 -5.53
N TRP A 85 -20.31 -11.95 -5.80
CA TRP A 85 -19.04 -11.23 -5.97
C TRP A 85 -18.48 -11.41 -7.38
N LEU A 86 -18.50 -10.31 -8.13
CA LEU A 86 -18.10 -10.20 -9.54
C LEU A 86 -16.63 -10.57 -9.79
N ASP A 87 -15.73 -10.34 -8.83
CA ASP A 87 -14.29 -10.60 -8.97
C ASP A 87 -13.84 -11.99 -8.52
N THR A 88 -14.78 -12.91 -8.30
CA THR A 88 -14.47 -14.26 -7.79
C THR A 88 -14.57 -15.35 -8.84
N VAL A 89 -14.37 -15.02 -10.12
CA VAL A 89 -14.25 -16.00 -11.20
C VAL A 89 -13.13 -16.99 -10.90
N ILE A 90 -13.47 -18.28 -10.91
CA ILE A 90 -12.57 -19.37 -10.52
C ILE A 90 -11.51 -19.64 -11.60
N GLY A 91 -10.26 -19.86 -11.18
CA GLY A 91 -9.15 -20.25 -12.04
C GLY A 91 -8.55 -19.09 -12.86
N TYR A 92 -7.34 -19.30 -13.40
CA TYR A 92 -6.63 -18.31 -14.22
C TYR A 92 -7.18 -18.28 -15.65
N GLN A 93 -8.26 -17.50 -15.87
CA GLN A 93 -8.97 -17.37 -17.15
C GLN A 93 -9.63 -16.00 -17.29
N SER A 94 -10.18 -15.70 -18.48
CA SER A 94 -10.92 -14.44 -18.68
C SER A 94 -12.07 -14.28 -17.68
N GLY A 95 -12.19 -13.05 -17.16
CA GLY A 95 -13.06 -12.69 -16.04
C GLY A 95 -12.40 -12.79 -14.67
N ASN A 96 -11.33 -13.58 -14.49
CA ASN A 96 -10.60 -13.63 -13.22
C ASN A 96 -9.84 -12.31 -12.98
N TRP A 97 -9.88 -11.82 -11.74
CA TRP A 97 -9.22 -10.58 -11.32
C TRP A 97 -7.74 -10.54 -11.74
N ILE A 98 -6.97 -11.55 -11.32
CA ILE A 98 -5.53 -11.57 -11.53
C ILE A 98 -5.23 -11.66 -13.03
N TYR A 99 -5.98 -12.50 -13.75
CA TYR A 99 -5.85 -12.63 -15.21
C TYR A 99 -6.09 -11.31 -15.94
N GLU A 100 -7.22 -10.64 -15.71
CA GLU A 100 -7.57 -9.42 -16.45
C GLU A 100 -6.60 -8.26 -16.15
N PHE A 101 -6.18 -8.11 -14.90
CA PHE A 101 -5.20 -7.08 -14.51
C PHE A 101 -3.78 -7.38 -15.03
N LEU A 102 -3.33 -8.65 -15.01
CA LEU A 102 -2.03 -9.02 -15.59
C LEU A 102 -2.00 -8.87 -17.11
N ASN A 103 -3.12 -9.11 -17.79
CA ASN A 103 -3.21 -8.84 -19.24
C ASN A 103 -3.00 -7.37 -19.54
N GLN A 104 -3.63 -6.48 -18.76
CA GLN A 104 -3.45 -5.04 -18.93
C GLN A 104 -2.00 -4.63 -18.61
N ALA A 105 -1.40 -5.18 -17.56
CA ALA A 105 0.02 -4.96 -17.25
C ALA A 105 0.94 -5.39 -18.41
N ALA A 106 0.69 -6.58 -18.98
CA ALA A 106 1.47 -7.11 -20.10
C ALA A 106 1.34 -6.22 -21.35
N MET A 107 0.15 -5.70 -21.65
CA MET A 107 -0.05 -4.76 -22.76
C MET A 107 0.82 -3.50 -22.62
N TRP A 108 0.87 -2.91 -21.42
CA TRP A 108 1.73 -1.75 -21.15
C TRP A 108 3.21 -2.09 -21.19
N GLN A 109 3.59 -3.27 -20.72
CA GLN A 109 4.96 -3.74 -20.81
C GLN A 109 5.40 -3.96 -22.26
N THR A 110 4.59 -4.62 -23.09
CA THR A 110 4.87 -4.81 -24.52
C THR A 110 4.96 -3.47 -25.24
N LYS A 111 4.11 -2.50 -24.89
CA LYS A 111 4.19 -1.14 -25.42
C LYS A 111 5.56 -0.51 -25.16
N ALA A 112 6.03 -0.54 -23.92
CA ALA A 112 7.36 -0.02 -23.56
C ALA A 112 8.52 -0.81 -24.20
N GLU A 113 8.35 -2.13 -24.41
CA GLU A 113 9.35 -2.99 -25.05
C GLU A 113 9.43 -2.81 -26.57
N SER A 114 8.38 -2.28 -27.20
CA SER A 114 8.34 -2.02 -28.64
C SER A 114 9.10 -0.77 -29.09
N VAL A 115 9.51 0.09 -28.15
CA VAL A 115 10.29 1.31 -28.42
C VAL A 115 11.76 0.96 -28.64
N ASP A 116 12.38 1.50 -29.70
CA ASP A 116 13.83 1.41 -29.93
C ASP A 116 14.58 2.23 -28.87
N LYS A 117 15.47 1.56 -28.13
CA LYS A 117 16.20 2.11 -26.98
C LYS A 117 17.61 2.62 -27.32
N THR A 118 18.01 2.60 -28.59
CA THR A 118 19.37 2.98 -29.02
C THR A 118 19.65 4.48 -28.91
N ASN A 119 18.67 5.34 -29.20
CA ASN A 119 18.81 6.80 -29.21
C ASN A 119 17.61 7.49 -28.53
N LEU A 120 17.43 7.26 -27.23
CA LEU A 120 16.31 7.82 -26.46
C LEU A 120 16.51 9.30 -26.13
N THR A 121 15.54 10.14 -26.52
CA THR A 121 15.42 11.50 -25.99
C THR A 121 14.93 11.47 -24.54
N ASP A 122 15.02 12.59 -23.82
CA ASP A 122 14.48 12.66 -22.45
C ASP A 122 12.96 12.49 -22.42
N ALA A 123 12.25 12.96 -23.45
CA ALA A 123 10.81 12.70 -23.60
C ALA A 123 10.50 11.21 -23.79
N ASP A 124 11.36 10.47 -24.51
CA ASP A 124 11.20 9.02 -24.66
C ASP A 124 11.46 8.28 -23.34
N LYS A 125 12.45 8.73 -22.55
CA LYS A 125 12.70 8.18 -21.21
C LYS A 125 11.53 8.43 -20.27
N ASP A 126 10.98 9.63 -20.23
CA ASP A 126 9.81 9.96 -19.41
C ASP A 126 8.59 9.11 -19.81
N LYS A 127 8.40 8.90 -21.11
CA LYS A 127 7.36 8.01 -21.63
C LYS A 127 7.59 6.55 -21.19
N LEU A 128 8.81 6.03 -21.36
CA LEU A 128 9.16 4.66 -20.96
C LEU A 128 9.03 4.43 -19.45
N LEU A 129 9.48 5.40 -18.65
CA LEU A 129 9.28 5.43 -17.20
C LEU A 129 7.79 5.27 -16.88
N ASN A 130 6.94 6.14 -17.46
CA ASN A 130 5.50 6.11 -17.20
C ASN A 130 4.84 4.81 -17.67
N GLU A 131 5.21 4.28 -18.85
CA GLU A 131 4.65 3.03 -19.37
C GLU A 131 5.00 1.82 -18.47
N TYR A 132 6.24 1.72 -18.00
CA TYR A 132 6.62 0.66 -17.05
C TYR A 132 6.03 0.86 -15.66
N LEU A 133 5.86 2.10 -15.18
CA LEU A 133 5.15 2.37 -13.92
C LEU A 133 3.68 1.97 -14.01
N ILE A 134 3.00 2.24 -15.13
CA ILE A 134 1.62 1.80 -15.35
C ILE A 134 1.54 0.26 -15.39
N ALA A 135 2.47 -0.41 -16.07
CA ALA A 135 2.54 -1.87 -16.07
C ALA A 135 2.75 -2.44 -14.65
N SER A 136 3.65 -1.83 -13.87
CA SER A 136 3.90 -2.19 -12.48
C SER A 136 2.65 -2.03 -11.61
N GLU A 137 1.93 -0.93 -11.77
CA GLU A 137 0.73 -0.63 -10.99
C GLU A 137 -0.44 -1.58 -11.33
N TYR A 138 -0.65 -1.91 -12.61
CA TYR A 138 -1.63 -2.94 -12.97
C TYR A 138 -1.27 -4.32 -12.39
N ALA A 139 0.00 -4.70 -12.37
CA ALA A 139 0.45 -5.95 -11.76
C ALA A 139 0.33 -5.93 -10.22
N SER A 140 0.61 -4.79 -9.57
CA SER A 140 0.38 -4.58 -8.14
C SER A 140 -1.10 -4.80 -7.80
N ILE A 141 -2.01 -4.19 -8.55
CA ILE A 141 -3.46 -4.38 -8.39
C ILE A 141 -3.87 -5.83 -8.69
N ALA A 142 -3.29 -6.47 -9.70
CA ALA A 142 -3.55 -7.89 -9.97
C ALA A 142 -3.29 -8.75 -8.71
N SER A 143 -2.21 -8.45 -7.98
CA SER A 143 -1.89 -9.19 -6.75
C SER A 143 -2.70 -8.80 -5.50
N TYR A 144 -3.44 -7.69 -5.51
CA TYR A 144 -4.27 -7.27 -4.38
C TYR A 144 -5.33 -8.33 -4.03
N PRO A 145 -5.54 -8.71 -2.76
CA PRO A 145 -5.02 -8.14 -1.50
C PRO A 145 -3.71 -8.74 -0.97
N HIS A 146 -2.89 -9.34 -1.83
CA HIS A 146 -1.53 -9.80 -1.52
C HIS A 146 -1.50 -10.93 -0.50
N PHE A 147 -2.38 -11.92 -0.63
CA PHE A 147 -2.35 -13.09 0.25
C PHE A 147 -1.11 -13.93 -0.01
N LYS A 148 -0.37 -14.27 1.05
CA LYS A 148 0.90 -14.99 0.97
C LYS A 148 0.75 -16.40 0.37
N ASN A 149 -0.44 -17.00 0.47
CA ASN A 149 -0.80 -18.31 -0.05
C ASN A 149 -1.52 -18.27 -1.42
N ASP A 150 -1.65 -17.10 -2.03
CA ASP A 150 -2.17 -16.95 -3.40
C ASP A 150 -0.99 -17.00 -4.38
N GLU A 151 -0.80 -18.14 -5.05
CA GLU A 151 0.32 -18.33 -5.99
C GLU A 151 0.25 -17.39 -7.19
N LEU A 152 -0.98 -17.11 -7.68
CA LEU A 152 -1.19 -16.20 -8.79
C LEU A 152 -0.89 -14.75 -8.36
N ALA A 153 -1.29 -14.36 -7.14
CA ALA A 153 -0.93 -13.05 -6.60
C ALA A 153 0.58 -12.92 -6.38
N MET A 154 1.26 -13.99 -5.93
CA MET A 154 2.73 -13.99 -5.80
C MET A 154 3.42 -13.77 -7.14
N TYR A 155 2.94 -14.43 -8.20
CA TYR A 155 3.44 -14.20 -9.55
C TYR A 155 3.19 -12.75 -9.99
N ALA A 156 1.99 -12.22 -9.75
CA ALA A 156 1.67 -10.83 -10.07
C ALA A 156 2.53 -9.82 -9.31
N GLN A 157 2.86 -10.06 -8.03
CA GLN A 157 3.84 -9.25 -7.29
C GLN A 157 5.21 -9.26 -7.95
N ALA A 158 5.70 -10.44 -8.38
CA ALA A 158 6.97 -10.53 -9.07
C ALA A 158 6.98 -9.72 -10.38
N CYS A 159 5.90 -9.78 -11.16
CA CYS A 159 5.72 -8.94 -12.34
C CYS A 159 5.73 -7.44 -11.98
N ALA A 160 5.05 -7.05 -10.90
CA ALA A 160 5.00 -5.67 -10.43
C ALA A 160 6.41 -5.13 -10.10
N TYR A 161 7.21 -5.88 -9.33
CA TYR A 161 8.58 -5.52 -9.00
C TYR A 161 9.51 -5.48 -10.21
N GLN A 162 9.36 -6.42 -11.15
CA GLN A 162 10.15 -6.43 -12.39
C GLN A 162 9.84 -5.22 -13.27
N ALA A 163 8.56 -4.90 -13.47
CA ALA A 163 8.15 -3.72 -14.22
C ALA A 163 8.61 -2.44 -13.52
N TYR A 164 8.54 -2.37 -12.19
CA TYR A 164 9.05 -1.24 -11.42
C TYR A 164 10.55 -1.05 -11.64
N SER A 165 11.36 -2.10 -11.48
CA SER A 165 12.80 -2.07 -11.73
C SER A 165 13.15 -1.60 -13.14
N LYS A 166 12.41 -2.07 -14.17
CA LYS A 166 12.54 -1.56 -15.54
C LYS A 166 12.23 -0.07 -15.66
N ALA A 167 11.19 0.41 -14.97
CA ALA A 167 10.83 1.82 -14.94
C ALA A 167 11.97 2.68 -14.38
N LEU A 168 12.60 2.23 -13.30
CA LEU A 168 13.67 2.98 -12.63
C LEU A 168 14.90 3.22 -13.50
N ASN A 169 15.15 2.39 -14.52
CA ASN A 169 16.23 2.63 -15.49
C ASN A 169 16.03 3.91 -16.31
N PHE A 170 14.81 4.41 -16.39
CA PHE A 170 14.44 5.64 -17.08
C PHE A 170 14.07 6.76 -16.11
N SER A 171 14.12 6.51 -14.80
CA SER A 171 13.83 7.50 -13.77
C SER A 171 14.91 8.59 -13.77
N PRO A 172 14.54 9.87 -13.65
CA PRO A 172 15.50 10.96 -13.49
C PRO A 172 16.15 10.96 -12.09
N PHE A 173 15.69 10.11 -11.18
CA PHE A 173 16.17 9.98 -9.81
C PHE A 173 17.01 8.74 -9.60
N LEU A 174 17.97 8.82 -8.68
CA LEU A 174 18.75 7.67 -8.25
C LEU A 174 17.92 6.83 -7.29
N VAL A 175 17.80 5.54 -7.58
CA VAL A 175 17.09 4.58 -6.72
C VAL A 175 18.03 3.44 -6.36
N LYS A 176 18.01 3.05 -5.08
CA LYS A 176 18.88 2.02 -4.52
C LYS A 176 18.07 0.99 -3.75
N GLU A 177 18.30 -0.28 -4.04
CA GLU A 177 17.85 -1.35 -3.17
C GLU A 177 18.82 -1.46 -1.97
N LEU A 178 18.27 -1.46 -0.76
CA LEU A 178 19.04 -1.61 0.47
C LEU A 178 18.53 -2.83 1.24
N GLU A 179 19.45 -3.56 1.89
CA GLU A 179 19.11 -4.67 2.77
C GLU A 179 19.41 -4.31 4.22
N PHE A 180 18.45 -4.56 5.10
CA PHE A 180 18.55 -4.35 6.54
C PHE A 180 18.38 -5.68 7.26
N LYS A 181 19.19 -5.91 8.30
CA LYS A 181 19.05 -7.10 9.15
C LYS A 181 17.90 -6.90 10.14
N VAL A 182 16.96 -7.84 10.17
CA VAL A 182 15.85 -7.88 11.12
C VAL A 182 15.76 -9.29 11.67
N ASP A 183 16.12 -9.47 12.94
CA ASP A 183 16.38 -10.78 13.54
C ASP A 183 17.39 -11.60 12.69
N ASN A 184 16.97 -12.78 12.22
CA ASN A 184 17.76 -13.71 11.43
C ASN A 184 17.49 -13.60 9.92
N HIS A 185 16.76 -12.56 9.48
CA HIS A 185 16.40 -12.36 8.08
C HIS A 185 16.84 -10.98 7.59
N ASN A 186 16.97 -10.85 6.26
CA ASN A 186 17.15 -9.57 5.61
C ASN A 186 15.81 -9.08 5.08
N VAL A 187 15.55 -7.78 5.27
CA VAL A 187 14.43 -7.07 4.65
C VAL A 187 15.01 -6.17 3.57
N LYS A 188 14.53 -6.36 2.34
CA LYS A 188 14.86 -5.48 1.21
C LYS A 188 13.91 -4.28 1.19
N THR A 189 14.51 -3.11 1.02
CA THR A 189 13.86 -1.80 0.99
C THR A 189 14.32 -1.03 -0.25
N ILE A 190 13.57 0.00 -0.65
CA ILE A 190 13.92 0.82 -1.80
C ILE A 190 14.08 2.28 -1.37
N LEU A 191 15.29 2.79 -1.51
CA LEU A 191 15.64 4.19 -1.26
C LEU A 191 15.59 4.99 -2.57
N HIS A 192 14.69 5.97 -2.63
CA HIS A 192 14.56 6.92 -3.71
C HIS A 192 15.23 8.24 -3.31
N LEU A 193 16.18 8.70 -4.12
CA LEU A 193 16.98 9.89 -3.82
C LEU A 193 16.63 11.05 -4.75
N PRO A 194 16.34 12.25 -4.20
CA PRO A 194 16.14 13.44 -5.01
C PRO A 194 17.46 13.87 -5.69
N LYS A 195 17.36 14.80 -6.64
CA LYS A 195 18.53 15.42 -7.28
C LYS A 195 19.14 16.47 -6.34
N THR A 196 19.84 16.02 -5.31
CA THR A 196 20.51 16.90 -4.33
C THR A 196 21.92 16.43 -4.05
N GLU A 197 22.79 17.35 -3.62
CA GLU A 197 24.14 17.03 -3.15
C GLU A 197 24.12 16.60 -1.68
N GLY A 198 24.90 15.56 -1.35
CA GLY A 198 25.09 15.10 0.02
C GLY A 198 23.95 14.24 0.60
N ALA A 199 23.98 14.07 1.92
CA ALA A 199 23.02 13.27 2.66
C ALA A 199 21.64 13.97 2.76
N CYS A 200 20.59 13.24 2.39
CA CYS A 200 19.23 13.78 2.28
C CYS A 200 18.44 13.54 3.58
N PRO A 201 17.56 14.47 3.98
CA PRO A 201 16.50 14.11 4.91
C PRO A 201 15.63 13.00 4.29
N VAL A 202 15.17 12.05 5.10
CA VAL A 202 14.45 10.87 4.61
C VAL A 202 13.05 10.78 5.20
N VAL A 203 12.10 10.40 4.36
CA VAL A 203 10.77 9.96 4.78
C VAL A 203 10.73 8.43 4.73
N LEU A 204 10.65 7.80 5.90
CA LEU A 204 10.42 6.36 6.04
C LEU A 204 8.92 6.07 5.90
N ILE A 205 8.55 5.35 4.85
CA ILE A 205 7.15 5.02 4.52
C ILE A 205 6.75 3.75 5.25
N CYS A 206 5.78 3.87 6.17
CA CYS A 206 5.03 2.77 6.73
C CYS A 206 3.77 2.54 5.88
N ASN A 207 3.75 1.41 5.19
CA ASN A 207 2.80 1.12 4.13
C ASN A 207 1.39 0.74 4.65
N ALA A 208 0.36 0.89 3.82
CA ALA A 208 -0.97 0.36 4.07
C ALA A 208 -1.05 -1.16 3.81
N LEU A 209 -2.05 -1.83 4.40
CA LEU A 209 -2.20 -3.30 4.30
C LEU A 209 -2.31 -3.82 2.87
N GLY A 210 -2.94 -3.04 1.98
CA GLY A 210 -3.27 -3.43 0.61
C GLY A 210 -2.25 -2.97 -0.44
N ASN A 211 -1.11 -2.41 -0.02
CA ASN A 211 -0.15 -1.80 -0.92
C ASN A 211 1.20 -2.54 -0.90
N LEU A 212 1.90 -2.51 -2.02
CA LEU A 212 3.32 -2.90 -2.12
C LEU A 212 4.19 -1.67 -1.87
N GLN A 213 5.45 -1.85 -1.45
CA GLN A 213 6.36 -0.73 -1.18
C GLN A 213 6.68 0.12 -2.43
N ILE A 214 6.36 -0.38 -3.63
CA ILE A 214 6.56 0.26 -4.94
C ILE A 214 5.40 1.18 -5.37
N ASP A 215 4.26 1.15 -4.67
CA ASP A 215 3.06 1.93 -5.03
C ASP A 215 3.18 3.44 -4.72
N TYR A 216 4.36 3.91 -4.29
CA TYR A 216 4.60 5.27 -3.79
C TYR A 216 5.45 6.15 -4.71
N TYR A 217 5.87 5.68 -5.88
CA TYR A 217 6.74 6.46 -6.78
C TYR A 217 6.19 7.85 -7.08
N ARG A 218 4.89 7.93 -7.38
CA ARG A 218 4.24 9.21 -7.69
C ARG A 218 4.23 10.17 -6.48
N TYR A 219 4.02 9.65 -5.27
CA TYR A 219 4.13 10.45 -4.04
C TYR A 219 5.55 11.02 -3.88
N PHE A 220 6.57 10.20 -4.14
CA PHE A 220 7.95 10.67 -4.15
C PHE A 220 8.20 11.73 -5.23
N ASN A 221 7.93 11.41 -6.49
CA ASN A 221 8.22 12.26 -7.64
C ASN A 221 7.51 13.62 -7.55
N GLU A 222 6.22 13.62 -7.22
CA GLU A 222 5.42 14.86 -7.24
C GLU A 222 5.54 15.70 -5.98
N PHE A 223 5.79 15.09 -4.81
CA PHE A 223 5.71 15.79 -3.53
C PHE A 223 7.04 15.82 -2.77
N LEU A 224 7.71 14.68 -2.59
CA LEU A 224 8.93 14.60 -1.75
C LEU A 224 10.18 15.09 -2.47
N ALA A 225 10.43 14.57 -3.67
CA ALA A 225 11.65 14.84 -4.43
C ALA A 225 11.84 16.33 -4.78
N PRO A 226 10.79 17.08 -5.20
CA PRO A 226 10.90 18.51 -5.44
C PRO A 226 11.23 19.31 -4.18
N GLN A 227 11.04 18.71 -3.01
CA GLN A 227 11.31 19.33 -1.73
C GLN A 227 12.64 18.85 -1.09
N GLY A 228 13.40 18.00 -1.79
CA GLY A 228 14.71 17.51 -1.35
C GLY A 228 14.65 16.35 -0.35
N PHE A 229 13.51 15.66 -0.25
CA PHE A 229 13.36 14.49 0.61
C PHE A 229 13.66 13.20 -0.14
N ALA A 230 14.47 12.34 0.47
CA ALA A 230 14.54 10.94 0.10
C ALA A 230 13.31 10.18 0.59
N MET A 231 12.95 9.10 -0.09
CA MET A 231 11.86 8.20 0.31
C MET A 231 12.39 6.78 0.48
N LEU A 232 12.29 6.23 1.68
CA LEU A 232 12.62 4.84 1.98
C LEU A 232 11.33 4.05 2.15
N THR A 233 11.08 3.07 1.28
CA THR A 233 9.87 2.25 1.32
C THR A 233 10.16 0.84 1.84
N VAL A 234 9.17 0.27 2.53
CA VAL A 234 9.27 -1.03 3.20
C VAL A 234 7.94 -1.77 3.05
N ASP A 235 7.99 -3.05 2.67
CA ASP A 235 6.78 -3.88 2.68
C ASP A 235 6.37 -4.23 4.11
N LEU A 236 5.06 -4.33 4.35
CA LEU A 236 4.53 -4.86 5.59
C LEU A 236 4.84 -6.36 5.75
N PRO A 237 4.85 -6.89 6.99
CA PRO A 237 4.94 -8.32 7.22
C PRO A 237 3.96 -9.11 6.34
N SER A 238 4.40 -10.28 5.88
CA SER A 238 3.70 -11.20 4.97
C SER A 238 3.58 -10.76 3.51
N VAL A 239 4.05 -9.57 3.13
CA VAL A 239 3.93 -9.01 1.77
C VAL A 239 5.31 -8.78 1.15
N GLY A 240 5.44 -9.00 -0.16
CA GLY A 240 6.65 -8.65 -0.92
C GLY A 240 7.95 -9.12 -0.28
N TYR A 241 8.89 -8.20 -0.08
CA TYR A 241 10.19 -8.51 0.52
C TYR A 241 10.16 -8.76 2.03
N SER A 242 9.03 -8.51 2.69
CA SER A 242 8.79 -8.79 4.11
C SER A 242 7.95 -10.07 4.33
N ARG A 243 7.78 -10.91 3.29
CA ARG A 243 6.93 -12.12 3.33
C ARG A 243 7.31 -13.16 4.39
N ASN A 244 8.55 -13.15 4.86
CA ASN A 244 9.05 -14.09 5.87
C ASN A 244 8.64 -13.70 7.30
N PHE A 245 8.07 -12.50 7.49
CA PHE A 245 7.57 -12.03 8.76
C PHE A 245 6.05 -12.19 8.84
N ALA A 246 5.55 -12.52 10.02
CA ALA A 246 4.13 -12.36 10.36
C ALA A 246 3.92 -11.01 11.05
N LEU A 247 2.74 -10.43 10.91
CA LEU A 247 2.34 -9.29 11.70
C LEU A 247 2.11 -9.75 13.14
N THR A 248 2.77 -9.09 14.10
CA THR A 248 2.62 -9.37 15.52
C THR A 248 2.26 -8.09 16.27
N GLN A 249 1.98 -8.20 17.58
CA GLN A 249 1.70 -7.04 18.43
C GLN A 249 2.82 -5.99 18.39
N ASN A 250 4.08 -6.43 18.20
CA ASN A 250 5.18 -5.54 17.86
C ASN A 250 5.17 -5.21 16.36
N SER A 251 4.13 -4.52 15.91
CA SER A 251 3.89 -4.21 14.50
C SER A 251 5.03 -3.40 13.86
N SER A 252 5.77 -2.64 14.67
CA SER A 252 6.87 -1.78 14.24
C SER A 252 8.22 -2.46 14.13
N LYS A 253 8.33 -3.76 14.41
CA LYS A 253 9.62 -4.48 14.52
C LYS A 253 10.58 -4.26 13.35
N ILE A 254 10.10 -4.45 12.12
CA ILE A 254 10.91 -4.27 10.90
C ILE A 254 11.42 -2.83 10.78
N HIS A 255 10.52 -1.86 10.95
CA HIS A 255 10.84 -0.45 10.79
C HIS A 255 11.74 0.07 11.91
N GLN A 256 11.62 -0.46 13.12
CA GLN A 256 12.51 -0.16 14.24
C GLN A 256 13.94 -0.60 13.91
N ALA A 257 14.11 -1.84 13.45
CA ALA A 257 15.42 -2.36 13.07
C ALA A 257 16.06 -1.55 11.93
N ILE A 258 15.26 -1.10 10.95
CA ILE A 258 15.72 -0.21 9.88
C ILE A 258 16.20 1.13 10.47
N LEU A 259 15.40 1.76 11.34
CA LEU A 259 15.71 3.05 11.97
C LEU A 259 16.98 3.01 12.84
N GLU A 260 17.27 1.86 13.46
CA GLU A 260 18.51 1.62 14.20
C GLU A 260 19.75 1.57 13.29
N GLN A 261 19.58 1.16 12.03
CA GLN A 261 20.66 0.97 11.05
C GLN A 261 20.85 2.14 10.07
N LEU A 262 19.98 3.16 10.09
CA LEU A 262 20.03 4.27 9.11
C LEU A 262 21.34 5.06 9.12
N SER A 263 22.03 5.15 10.25
CA SER A 263 23.34 5.81 10.36
C SER A 263 24.43 5.18 9.49
N ASN A 264 24.22 3.93 9.04
CA ASN A 264 25.14 3.22 8.15
C ASN A 264 24.90 3.54 6.66
N ILE A 265 23.88 4.33 6.33
CA ILE A 265 23.49 4.63 4.95
C ILE A 265 24.00 6.02 4.57
N PRO A 266 25.05 6.14 3.74
CA PRO A 266 25.75 7.41 3.51
C PRO A 266 24.92 8.46 2.76
N TRP A 267 23.84 8.05 2.09
CA TRP A 267 22.94 8.95 1.36
C TRP A 267 21.83 9.55 2.22
N ILE A 268 21.67 9.07 3.46
CA ILE A 268 20.63 9.50 4.39
C ILE A 268 21.26 10.30 5.52
N ASP A 269 20.63 11.41 5.87
CA ASP A 269 20.88 12.10 7.12
C ASP A 269 19.98 11.51 8.21
N ASP A 270 20.55 10.67 9.07
CA ASP A 270 19.82 9.95 10.13
C ASP A 270 19.39 10.86 11.29
N HIS A 271 19.80 12.13 11.30
CA HIS A 271 19.28 13.14 12.22
C HIS A 271 18.04 13.87 11.67
N ARG A 272 17.70 13.68 10.39
CA ARG A 272 16.55 14.31 9.71
C ARG A 272 15.58 13.27 9.13
N VAL A 273 15.08 12.40 10.01
CA VAL A 273 14.12 11.34 9.65
C VAL A 273 12.69 11.74 9.98
N ILE A 274 11.81 11.67 8.99
CA ILE A 274 10.35 11.71 9.15
C ILE A 274 9.83 10.29 8.99
N VAL A 275 8.89 9.88 9.84
CA VAL A 275 8.14 8.62 9.65
C VAL A 275 6.75 8.97 9.15
N ALA A 276 6.35 8.33 8.06
CA ALA A 276 5.09 8.59 7.36
C ALA A 276 4.26 7.31 7.28
N GLY A 277 3.10 7.30 7.93
CA GLY A 277 2.19 6.16 7.90
C GLY A 277 0.99 6.37 6.99
N PHE A 278 0.60 5.33 6.25
CA PHE A 278 -0.58 5.33 5.37
C PHE A 278 -1.58 4.24 5.80
N ARG A 279 -2.84 4.60 6.09
CA ARG A 279 -3.86 3.70 6.68
C ARG A 279 -3.26 2.95 7.89
N PHE A 280 -3.21 1.61 7.86
CA PHE A 280 -2.56 0.76 8.87
C PHE A 280 -1.09 1.12 9.11
N GLY A 281 -0.37 1.61 8.12
CA GLY A 281 0.99 2.09 8.30
C GLY A 281 1.11 3.23 9.32
N SER A 282 0.02 4.00 9.54
CA SER A 282 -0.04 4.99 10.62
C SER A 282 0.09 4.35 12.00
N HIS A 283 -0.50 3.17 12.21
CA HIS A 283 -0.33 2.40 13.46
C HIS A 283 1.15 2.15 13.74
N ILE A 284 1.89 1.69 12.73
CA ILE A 284 3.32 1.43 12.81
C ILE A 284 4.11 2.73 13.03
N ALA A 285 3.82 3.77 12.25
CA ALA A 285 4.50 5.06 12.32
C ALA A 285 4.35 5.72 13.70
N ILE A 286 3.14 5.70 14.25
CA ILE A 286 2.84 6.22 15.59
C ILE A 286 3.59 5.40 16.63
N ARG A 287 3.53 4.07 16.57
CA ARG A 287 4.26 3.22 17.51
C ARG A 287 5.76 3.53 17.49
N LEU A 288 6.38 3.70 16.31
CA LEU A 288 7.79 4.09 16.19
C LEU A 288 8.08 5.47 16.82
N ALA A 289 7.24 6.47 16.54
CA ALA A 289 7.42 7.83 17.06
C ALA A 289 7.40 7.88 18.60
N TYR A 290 6.64 7.00 19.25
CA TYR A 290 6.62 6.88 20.71
C TYR A 290 7.79 6.06 21.27
N LEU A 291 8.22 5.01 20.56
CA LEU A 291 9.32 4.14 21.01
C LEU A 291 10.71 4.74 20.77
N MET A 292 10.86 5.55 19.71
CA MET A 292 12.16 6.07 19.26
C MET A 292 12.13 7.58 19.00
N PRO A 293 11.62 8.42 19.94
CA PRO A 293 11.42 9.85 19.70
C PRO A 293 12.72 10.61 19.42
N ASN A 294 13.88 10.08 19.84
CA ASN A 294 15.19 10.69 19.62
C ASN A 294 15.71 10.52 18.18
N LYS A 295 15.18 9.55 17.43
CA LYS A 295 15.57 9.27 16.04
C LYS A 295 14.59 9.84 15.01
N ILE A 296 13.46 10.39 15.45
CA ILE A 296 12.37 10.84 14.58
C ILE A 296 12.15 12.34 14.80
N ARG A 297 12.09 13.10 13.71
CA ARG A 297 11.87 14.56 13.74
C ARG A 297 10.44 14.97 13.45
N GLY A 298 9.65 14.10 12.85
CA GLY A 298 8.23 14.34 12.64
C GLY A 298 7.48 13.06 12.28
N LEU A 299 6.22 13.03 12.68
CA LEU A 299 5.27 11.97 12.40
C LEU A 299 4.17 12.48 11.47
N PHE A 300 4.15 11.98 10.24
CA PHE A 300 3.08 12.23 9.28
C PHE A 300 2.16 11.03 9.21
N ASN A 301 0.86 11.22 9.41
CA ASN A 301 -0.13 10.16 9.22
C ASN A 301 -1.12 10.55 8.12
N PHE A 302 -1.22 9.69 7.13
CA PHE A 302 -2.27 9.73 6.12
C PHE A 302 -3.34 8.71 6.51
N THR A 303 -4.46 9.27 6.97
CA THR A 303 -5.65 8.58 7.48
C THR A 303 -5.36 7.58 8.61
N PRO A 304 -4.94 8.08 9.78
CA PRO A 304 -4.61 7.22 10.90
C PRO A 304 -5.81 6.55 11.54
N PHE A 305 -5.59 5.31 11.98
CA PHE A 305 -6.40 4.64 12.98
C PHE A 305 -5.48 3.89 13.95
N VAL A 306 -5.83 3.87 15.22
CA VAL A 306 -4.99 3.42 16.34
C VAL A 306 -5.72 2.68 17.45
N HIS A 307 -7.05 2.84 17.56
CA HIS A 307 -7.82 2.23 18.63
C HIS A 307 -9.13 1.61 18.15
N GLN A 308 -10.02 2.37 17.50
CA GLN A 308 -11.39 1.92 17.24
C GLN A 308 -11.47 0.61 16.44
N ILE A 309 -10.76 0.48 15.32
CA ILE A 309 -10.76 -0.76 14.52
C ILE A 309 -10.30 -1.99 15.31
N PHE A 310 -9.52 -1.79 16.37
CA PHE A 310 -8.94 -2.85 17.19
C PHE A 310 -9.81 -3.21 18.40
N ALA A 311 -10.66 -2.30 18.88
CA ALA A 311 -11.40 -2.47 20.14
C ALA A 311 -12.93 -2.41 20.00
N ASP A 312 -13.46 -1.75 18.98
CA ASP A 312 -14.90 -1.60 18.75
C ASP A 312 -15.45 -2.79 17.97
N LYS A 313 -16.28 -3.61 18.65
CA LYS A 313 -16.86 -4.83 18.09
C LYS A 313 -17.88 -4.55 16.98
N GLU A 314 -18.64 -3.47 17.06
CA GLU A 314 -19.64 -3.15 16.04
C GLU A 314 -18.91 -2.66 14.77
N LEU A 315 -17.89 -1.81 14.93
CA LEU A 315 -17.05 -1.41 13.80
C LEU A 315 -16.37 -2.62 13.16
N GLN A 316 -15.82 -3.54 13.96
CA GLN A 316 -15.19 -4.77 13.47
C GLN A 316 -16.17 -5.68 12.74
N LYS A 317 -17.39 -5.81 13.25
CA LYS A 317 -18.46 -6.59 12.61
C LYS A 317 -18.78 -6.05 11.22
N ASP A 318 -18.82 -4.72 11.08
CA ASP A 318 -19.16 -4.03 9.83
C ASP A 318 -18.02 -3.98 8.79
N LEU A 319 -16.81 -4.44 9.12
CA LEU A 319 -15.71 -4.42 8.15
C LEU A 319 -16.00 -5.34 6.93
N PRO A 320 -15.63 -4.94 5.69
CA PRO A 320 -15.69 -5.80 4.52
C PRO A 320 -14.90 -7.10 4.72
N ASN A 321 -15.38 -8.19 4.12
CA ASN A 321 -14.72 -9.51 4.25
C ASN A 321 -13.27 -9.47 3.77
N SER A 322 -12.99 -8.85 2.62
CA SER A 322 -11.62 -8.72 2.12
C SER A 322 -10.70 -7.96 3.09
N TYR A 323 -11.21 -6.99 3.87
CA TYR A 323 -10.43 -6.30 4.89
C TYR A 323 -10.11 -7.22 6.07
N LYS A 324 -11.09 -8.00 6.54
CA LYS A 324 -10.91 -8.99 7.61
C LYS A 324 -9.92 -10.08 7.19
N ASP A 325 -10.06 -10.57 5.96
CA ASP A 325 -9.20 -11.60 5.39
C ASP A 325 -7.77 -11.09 5.19
N MET A 326 -7.61 -9.82 4.81
CA MET A 326 -6.29 -9.17 4.76
C MET A 326 -5.64 -9.10 6.14
N LEU A 327 -6.37 -8.71 7.18
CA LEU A 327 -5.85 -8.74 8.57
C LEU A 327 -5.48 -10.16 9.00
N ALA A 328 -6.36 -11.14 8.79
CA ALA A 328 -6.11 -12.54 9.11
C ALA A 328 -4.88 -13.10 8.37
N SER A 329 -4.73 -12.77 7.08
CA SER A 329 -3.58 -13.14 6.26
C SER A 329 -2.28 -12.56 6.81
N ARG A 330 -2.25 -11.26 7.17
CA ARG A 330 -1.04 -10.64 7.77
C ARG A 330 -0.66 -11.26 9.11
N LEU A 331 -1.64 -11.64 9.92
CA LEU A 331 -1.46 -12.30 11.21
C LEU A 331 -1.04 -13.78 11.09
N GLY A 332 -1.10 -14.37 9.89
CA GLY A 332 -0.80 -15.78 9.68
C GLY A 332 -1.90 -16.72 10.18
N LEU A 333 -3.16 -16.27 10.10
CA LEU A 333 -4.34 -16.98 10.59
C LEU A 333 -5.20 -17.46 9.40
N PRO A 334 -4.86 -18.59 8.75
CA PRO A 334 -5.53 -19.06 7.53
C PRO A 334 -6.95 -19.59 7.78
N SER A 335 -7.32 -19.90 9.02
CA SER A 335 -8.68 -20.25 9.42
C SER A 335 -9.02 -19.58 10.73
N ILE A 336 -10.09 -18.77 10.74
CA ILE A 336 -10.41 -17.92 11.89
C ILE A 336 -11.87 -17.44 11.89
N SER A 337 -12.50 -17.42 13.06
CA SER A 337 -13.81 -16.79 13.25
C SER A 337 -13.73 -15.26 13.41
N ASN A 338 -14.84 -14.53 13.29
CA ASN A 338 -14.88 -13.10 13.61
C ASN A 338 -14.55 -12.84 15.07
N GLN A 339 -15.03 -13.70 15.98
CA GLN A 339 -14.77 -13.57 17.41
C GLN A 339 -13.27 -13.72 17.73
N GLN A 340 -12.62 -14.73 17.14
CA GLN A 340 -11.17 -14.93 17.30
C GLN A 340 -10.37 -13.77 16.69
N LEU A 341 -10.73 -13.32 15.48
CA LEU A 341 -10.07 -12.18 14.85
C LEU A 341 -10.19 -10.93 15.71
N ALA A 342 -11.39 -10.63 16.25
CA ALA A 342 -11.61 -9.51 17.16
C ALA A 342 -10.75 -9.60 18.44
N ALA A 343 -10.60 -10.80 19.00
CA ALA A 343 -9.75 -11.04 20.16
C ALA A 343 -8.26 -10.75 19.85
N GLU A 344 -7.76 -11.20 18.69
CA GLU A 344 -6.39 -10.92 18.25
C GLU A 344 -6.16 -9.41 17.98
N LEU A 345 -7.12 -8.76 17.32
CA LEU A 345 -7.03 -7.33 16.99
C LEU A 345 -6.97 -6.44 18.23
N ASN A 346 -7.58 -6.84 19.35
CA ASN A 346 -7.56 -6.04 20.59
C ASN A 346 -6.14 -5.70 21.07
N TYR A 347 -5.19 -6.61 20.88
CA TYR A 347 -3.79 -6.40 21.25
C TYR A 347 -3.07 -5.37 20.38
N PHE A 348 -3.65 -4.98 19.24
CA PHE A 348 -3.09 -3.96 18.37
C PHE A 348 -3.53 -2.55 18.76
N SER A 349 -4.50 -2.35 19.65
CA SER A 349 -4.84 -0.98 20.02
C SER A 349 -3.66 -0.28 20.72
N LEU A 350 -3.14 0.79 20.13
CA LEU A 350 -2.03 1.56 20.75
C LEU A 350 -2.45 2.22 22.07
N LYS A 351 -3.75 2.49 22.23
CA LYS A 351 -4.32 2.93 23.51
C LYS A 351 -4.26 1.82 24.56
N ASN A 352 -4.66 0.59 24.21
CA ASN A 352 -4.61 -0.55 25.13
C ASN A 352 -3.18 -1.03 25.41
N GLN A 353 -2.26 -0.82 24.46
CA GLN A 353 -0.81 -1.00 24.66
C GLN A 353 -0.19 0.06 25.59
N GLY A 354 -0.96 1.06 26.04
CA GLY A 354 -0.50 2.12 26.95
C GLY A 354 0.35 3.20 26.29
N LEU A 355 0.59 3.15 24.97
CA LEU A 355 1.43 4.13 24.27
C LEU A 355 0.78 5.51 24.19
N LEU A 356 -0.54 5.57 24.02
CA LEU A 356 -1.28 6.82 23.90
C LEU A 356 -1.72 7.42 25.26
N THR A 357 -1.09 6.99 26.36
CA THR A 357 -1.33 7.53 27.72
C THR A 357 -0.66 8.88 27.95
N HIS A 358 0.33 9.21 27.12
CA HIS A 358 1.07 10.47 27.15
C HIS A 358 1.15 11.04 25.74
N ALA A 359 1.55 12.30 25.64
CA ALA A 359 1.70 13.00 24.37
C ALA A 359 2.98 12.54 23.64
N CYS A 360 2.90 12.49 22.30
CA CYS A 360 4.04 12.20 21.44
C CYS A 360 5.10 13.32 21.55
N GLN A 361 6.38 12.96 21.58
CA GLN A 361 7.49 13.91 21.75
C GLN A 361 8.02 14.49 20.43
N VAL A 362 7.40 14.11 19.30
CA VAL A 362 7.72 14.65 17.97
C VAL A 362 6.51 15.41 17.41
N PRO A 363 6.72 16.43 16.56
CA PRO A 363 5.65 17.07 15.81
C PRO A 363 4.78 16.06 15.06
N VAL A 364 3.47 16.25 15.06
CA VAL A 364 2.49 15.37 14.43
C VAL A 364 1.65 16.13 13.41
N MET A 365 1.48 15.56 12.22
CA MET A 365 0.46 15.97 11.26
C MET A 365 -0.39 14.79 10.82
N ASN A 366 -1.70 14.91 10.99
CA ASN A 366 -2.70 13.93 10.55
C ASN A 366 -3.50 14.49 9.38
N ILE A 367 -3.63 13.73 8.29
CA ILE A 367 -4.62 13.96 7.24
C ILE A 367 -5.76 12.96 7.45
N ILE A 368 -6.99 13.44 7.56
CA ILE A 368 -8.21 12.62 7.66
C ILE A 368 -9.17 12.96 6.52
N PHE A 369 -10.05 12.04 6.16
CA PHE A 369 -11.13 12.32 5.19
C PHE A 369 -12.45 12.50 5.92
N GLU A 370 -13.25 13.41 5.37
CA GLU A 370 -14.64 13.54 5.77
C GLU A 370 -15.39 12.21 5.58
N ASN A 371 -16.12 11.79 6.62
CA ASN A 371 -16.89 10.54 6.68
C ASN A 371 -16.08 9.23 6.60
N ASP A 372 -14.76 9.25 6.80
CA ASP A 372 -13.99 8.02 7.04
C ASP A 372 -14.31 7.49 8.44
N LYS A 373 -14.95 6.32 8.56
CA LYS A 373 -15.31 5.75 9.85
C LYS A 373 -14.10 5.16 10.58
N LEU A 374 -13.05 4.72 9.85
CA LEU A 374 -11.82 4.19 10.46
C LEU A 374 -10.91 5.32 10.94
N SER A 375 -10.75 6.36 10.14
CA SER A 375 -9.85 7.49 10.37
C SER A 375 -10.63 8.79 10.60
N ASN A 376 -11.38 8.84 11.68
CA ASN A 376 -12.17 10.01 12.07
C ASN A 376 -11.39 10.98 13.00
N LEU A 377 -12.03 12.11 13.32
CA LEU A 377 -11.44 13.13 14.19
C LEU A 377 -11.13 12.61 15.60
N SER A 378 -11.91 11.65 16.13
CA SER A 378 -11.66 11.07 17.44
C SER A 378 -10.37 10.26 17.46
N GLU A 379 -10.14 9.42 16.43
CA GLU A 379 -8.87 8.70 16.27
C GLU A 379 -7.68 9.66 16.11
N ALA A 380 -7.82 10.70 15.26
CA ALA A 380 -6.77 11.69 15.07
C ALA A 380 -6.43 12.48 16.36
N LYS A 381 -7.43 12.76 17.21
CA LYS A 381 -7.24 13.45 18.50
C LYS A 381 -6.52 12.60 19.55
N LEU A 382 -6.58 11.27 19.47
CA LEU A 382 -5.78 10.40 20.33
C LEU A 382 -4.27 10.58 20.07
N ILE A 383 -3.90 10.98 18.86
CA ILE A 383 -2.52 11.16 18.40
C ILE A 383 -2.14 12.63 18.57
N HIS A 384 -1.85 13.04 19.80
CA HIS A 384 -1.45 14.41 20.11
C HIS A 384 0.05 14.50 20.42
N SER A 385 0.61 15.68 20.20
CA SER A 385 2.03 15.99 20.40
C SER A 385 2.21 17.05 21.48
N THR A 386 3.30 16.96 22.25
CA THR A 386 3.78 18.05 23.13
C THR A 386 4.36 19.23 22.35
N LYS A 387 4.69 19.02 21.08
CA LYS A 387 5.23 20.03 20.16
C LYS A 387 4.10 20.57 19.29
N GLN A 388 4.25 20.46 17.97
CA GLN A 388 3.22 20.88 17.02
C GLN A 388 2.26 19.72 16.76
N ASN A 389 0.95 20.00 16.79
CA ASN A 389 -0.09 19.07 16.36
C ASN A 389 -0.94 19.72 15.26
N LYS A 390 -1.06 19.06 14.11
CA LYS A 390 -1.83 19.56 12.97
C LYS A 390 -2.78 18.50 12.43
N ILE A 391 -4.04 18.88 12.22
CA ILE A 391 -5.04 18.00 11.60
C ILE A 391 -5.58 18.70 10.36
N VAL A 392 -5.56 18.01 9.22
CA VAL A 392 -6.12 18.48 7.96
C VAL A 392 -7.24 17.53 7.56
N THR A 393 -8.43 18.07 7.36
CA THR A 393 -9.59 17.29 6.91
C THR A 393 -9.79 17.51 5.42
N VAL A 394 -9.77 16.43 4.65
CA VAL A 394 -10.02 16.42 3.21
C VAL A 394 -11.51 16.20 2.98
N PRO A 395 -12.24 17.16 2.38
CA PRO A 395 -13.66 17.01 2.08
C PRO A 395 -13.91 15.97 1.00
N LYS A 396 -15.12 15.40 0.96
CA LYS A 396 -15.53 14.44 -0.08
C LYS A 396 -15.56 15.06 -1.48
N THR A 397 -15.82 16.36 -1.59
CA THR A 397 -15.90 17.06 -2.88
C THR A 397 -15.38 18.50 -2.76
N PRO A 398 -14.43 18.94 -3.61
CA PRO A 398 -13.72 18.18 -4.65
C PRO A 398 -12.56 17.34 -4.08
N LEU A 399 -12.67 16.01 -4.16
CA LEU A 399 -11.72 15.07 -3.53
C LEU A 399 -10.27 15.22 -4.05
N GLN A 400 -10.08 15.15 -5.38
CA GLN A 400 -8.73 15.15 -5.98
C GLN A 400 -7.95 16.43 -5.68
N LYS A 401 -8.58 17.60 -5.88
CA LYS A 401 -7.97 18.90 -5.59
C LYS A 401 -7.60 19.02 -4.12
N SER A 402 -8.53 18.65 -3.22
CA SER A 402 -8.32 18.77 -1.79
C SER A 402 -7.25 17.80 -1.27
N LEU A 403 -7.20 16.57 -1.82
CA LEU A 403 -6.16 15.60 -1.54
C LEU A 403 -4.78 16.11 -1.98
N HIS A 404 -4.66 16.60 -3.21
CA HIS A 404 -3.41 17.18 -3.70
C HIS A 404 -2.94 18.32 -2.80
N GLN A 405 -3.84 19.25 -2.42
CA GLN A 405 -3.53 20.34 -1.51
C GLN A 405 -3.06 19.84 -0.13
N ALA A 406 -3.72 18.81 0.42
CA ALA A 406 -3.35 18.24 1.71
C ALA A 406 -1.95 17.60 1.68
N LEU A 407 -1.59 16.91 0.59
CA LEU A 407 -0.25 16.34 0.41
C LEU A 407 0.81 17.41 0.14
N THR A 408 0.51 18.46 -0.63
CA THR A 408 1.40 19.62 -0.76
C THR A 408 1.65 20.26 0.61
N GLN A 409 0.60 20.36 1.43
CA GLN A 409 0.70 20.91 2.78
C GLN A 409 1.50 20.00 3.72
N SER A 410 1.43 18.67 3.55
CA SER A 410 2.20 17.73 4.38
C SER A 410 3.70 17.86 4.13
N VAL A 411 4.15 17.97 2.88
CA VAL A 411 5.61 18.09 2.62
C VAL A 411 6.13 19.47 3.03
N LYS A 412 5.35 20.54 2.88
CA LYS A 412 5.68 21.85 3.46
C LYS A 412 5.82 21.78 4.99
N TRP A 413 4.93 21.03 5.63
CA TRP A 413 5.00 20.77 7.07
C TRP A 413 6.24 19.95 7.45
N MET A 414 6.55 18.88 6.71
CA MET A 414 7.76 18.06 6.94
C MET A 414 9.02 18.93 6.91
N ARG A 415 9.12 19.85 5.94
CA ARG A 415 10.26 20.78 5.87
C ARG A 415 10.34 21.71 7.09
N SER A 416 9.21 22.12 7.65
CA SER A 416 9.19 23.04 8.79
C SER A 416 9.58 22.40 10.13
N VAL A 417 9.60 21.06 10.20
CA VAL A 417 9.91 20.31 11.44
C VAL A 417 11.27 19.61 11.41
N LEU A 418 11.98 19.72 10.28
CA LEU A 418 13.40 19.39 10.15
C LEU A 418 14.24 20.64 10.37
#